data_AF-A0A0Q7D9K8-F1
#
_entry.id   AF-A0A0Q7D9K8-F1
#
_cell.length_a   1.000
_cell.length_b   1.000
_cell.length_c   1.000
_cell.angle_alpha   90.00
_cell.angle_beta   90.00
_cell.angle_gamma   90.00
#
_symmetry.space_group_name_H-M   'P 1'
#
loop_
_entity.id
_entity.type
_entity.pdbx_description
1 polymer ?
#
loop_
_entity_poly.entity_id
_entity_poly.type
_entity_poly.pdbx_seq_one_letter_code
_entity_poly.pdbx_strand_id
1 'polypeptide(L)' 'MSRFKRLAPYFIVGPISGPLLAGVVINFREGRPVLGGLYAIALVQYLLLLPTITAQLGLNLA' A
#
# COMPACT_ATOMS: atom_id res chain seq x y z
N MET A 1 -8.56 21.46 -2.17
CA MET A 1 -8.21 20.38 -3.12
C MET A 1 -9.02 19.14 -2.75
N SER A 2 -9.68 18.45 -3.69
CA SER A 2 -10.45 17.24 -3.32
C SER A 2 -9.50 16.14 -2.83
N ARG A 3 -9.93 15.33 -1.85
CA ARG A 3 -9.13 14.21 -1.31
C ARG A 3 -8.71 13.23 -2.41
N PHE A 4 -9.55 13.07 -3.44
CA PHE A 4 -9.27 12.24 -4.60
C PHE A 4 -8.11 12.77 -5.46
N LYS A 5 -8.05 14.09 -5.71
CA LYS A 5 -6.93 14.73 -6.43
C LYS A 5 -5.60 14.59 -5.68
N ARG A 6 -5.62 14.50 -4.34
CA ARG A 6 -4.42 14.28 -3.51
C ARG A 6 -3.91 12.83 -3.61
N LEU A 7 -4.80 11.87 -3.84
CA LEU A 7 -4.47 10.44 -3.94
C LEU A 7 -4.12 10.01 -5.37
N ALA A 8 -4.69 10.66 -6.38
CA ALA A 8 -4.50 10.32 -7.81
C ALA A 8 -3.04 10.07 -8.23
N PRO A 9 -2.03 10.87 -7.81
CA PRO A 9 -0.64 10.63 -8.20
C PRO A 9 -0.08 9.30 -7.71
N TYR A 10 -0.56 8.81 -6.57
CA TYR A 10 -0.05 7.58 -5.97
C TYR A 10 -0.55 6.32 -6.68
N PHE A 11 -1.66 6.40 -7.42
CA PHE A 11 -2.20 5.26 -8.18
C PHE A 11 -1.28 4.77 -9.30
N ILE A 12 -0.25 5.55 -9.68
CA ILE A 12 0.81 5.13 -10.60
C ILE A 12 1.56 3.91 -10.04
N VAL A 13 1.70 3.80 -8.71
CA VAL A 13 2.35 2.66 -8.04
C VAL A 13 1.47 1.40 -8.07
N GLY A 14 0.16 1.58 -8.26
CA GLY A 14 -0.83 0.51 -8.37
C GLY A 14 -2.13 0.84 -7.63
N PRO A 15 -3.21 0.08 -7.91
CA PRO A 15 -4.54 0.34 -7.36
C PRO A 15 -4.64 0.13 -5.85
N ILE A 16 -3.76 -0.69 -5.28
CA ILE A 16 -3.74 -1.02 -3.84
C ILE A 16 -2.48 -0.43 -3.19
N SER A 17 -1.31 -0.68 -3.77
CA SER A 17 -0.02 -0.16 -3.31
C SER A 17 0.05 1.37 -3.29
N GLY A 18 -0.61 2.04 -4.24
CA GLY A 18 -0.68 3.50 -4.33
C GLY A 18 -1.35 4.16 -3.12
N PRO A 19 -2.62 3.84 -2.81
CA PRO A 19 -3.28 4.33 -1.61
C PRO A 19 -2.53 4.02 -0.31
N LEU A 20 -1.89 2.85 -0.21
CA LEU A 20 -1.08 2.49 0.95
C LEU A 20 0.14 3.41 1.09
N LEU A 21 0.88 3.64 0.00
CA LEU A 21 2.01 4.58 -0.03
C LEU A 21 1.56 6.02 0.27
N ALA A 22 0.40 6.43 -0.24
CA ALA A 22 -0.17 7.73 0.09
C ALA A 22 -0.44 7.87 1.59
N GLY A 23 -0.98 6.80 2.21
CA GLY A 23 -1.19 6.75 3.65
C GLY A 23 0.12 6.89 4.43
N VAL A 24 1.21 6.26 4.00
CA VAL A 24 2.54 6.46 4.60
C VAL A 24 2.94 7.93 4.54
N VAL A 25 3.04 8.49 3.33
CA VAL A 25 3.57 9.83 3.10
C VAL A 25 2.72 10.91 3.79
N ILE A 26 1.39 10.79 3.69
CA ILE A 26 0.46 11.78 4.25
C ILE A 26 0.50 11.74 5.78
N ASN A 27 0.44 10.56 6.41
CA ASN A 27 0.43 10.49 7.87
C ASN A 27 1.77 10.92 8.48
N PHE A 28 2.90 10.61 7.85
CA PHE A 28 4.19 11.15 8.29
C PHE A 28 4.27 12.68 8.15
N ARG A 29 3.79 13.24 7.02
CA ARG A 29 3.75 14.69 6.80
C ARG A 29 2.81 15.42 7.78
N GLU A 30 1.74 14.78 8.22
CA GLU A 30 0.75 15.33 9.16
C GLU A 30 1.11 15.09 10.64
N GLY A 31 2.31 14.58 10.94
CA GLY A 31 2.76 14.38 12.32
C GLY A 31 2.10 13.19 13.03
N ARG A 32 1.60 12.21 12.28
CA ARG A 32 0.93 10.99 12.77
C ARG A 32 1.81 9.76 12.52
N PRO A 33 2.98 9.62 13.17
CA PRO A 33 4.00 8.63 12.82
C PRO A 33 3.53 7.18 13.04
N VAL A 34 2.72 6.92 14.06
CA VAL A 34 2.17 5.58 14.32
C VAL A 34 1.32 5.10 13.15
N LEU A 35 0.43 5.96 12.65
CA LEU A 35 -0.42 5.62 11.51
C LEU A 35 0.40 5.50 10.22
N GLY A 36 1.37 6.38 10.00
CA GLY A 36 2.31 6.25 8.88
C GLY A 36 3.05 4.90 8.92
N GLY A 37 3.49 4.48 10.11
CA GLY A 37 4.10 3.17 10.34
C GLY A 37 3.16 2.01 10.04
N LEU A 38 1.91 2.04 10.51
CA LEU A 38 0.92 0.99 10.22
C LEU A 38 0.65 0.85 8.71
N TYR A 39 0.55 1.97 7.99
CA TYR A 39 0.43 1.96 6.54
C TYR A 39 1.67 1.37 5.85
N ALA A 40 2.87 1.64 6.39
CA ALA A 40 4.11 1.10 5.84
C ALA A 40 4.22 -0.41 6.06
N ILE A 41 3.87 -0.88 7.26
CA ILE A 41 3.80 -2.32 7.58
C ILE A 41 2.80 -3.02 6.66
N ALA A 42 1.61 -2.45 6.48
CA ALA A 42 0.60 -3.00 5.57
C ALA A 42 1.10 -3.06 4.12
N LEU A 43 1.80 -2.03 3.65
CA LEU A 43 2.40 -2.01 2.31
C LEU A 43 3.46 -3.11 2.13
N VAL A 44 4.34 -3.29 3.12
CA VAL A 44 5.36 -4.34 3.09
C VAL A 44 4.72 -5.73 3.12
N GLN A 45 3.73 -5.94 4.00
CA GLN A 45 3.00 -7.21 4.05
C GLN A 45 2.30 -7.49 2.72
N TYR A 46 1.66 -6.50 2.11
CA TYR A 46 1.05 -6.65 0.78
C TYR A 46 2.07 -7.08 -0.27
N LEU A 47 3.25 -6.45 -0.29
CA LEU A 47 4.32 -6.76 -1.25
C LEU A 47 4.91 -8.17 -1.07
N LEU A 48 4.93 -8.70 0.16
CA LEU A 48 5.50 -10.03 0.44
C LEU A 48 4.46 -11.15 0.41
N LEU A 49 3.27 -10.93 0.97
CA LEU A 49 2.22 -11.94 1.05
C LEU A 49 1.59 -12.18 -0.31
N LEU A 50 1.40 -11.15 -1.15
CA LEU A 50 0.74 -11.33 -2.42
C LEU A 50 1.51 -12.31 -3.33
N PRO A 51 2.83 -12.15 -3.58
CA PRO A 51 3.59 -13.14 -4.34
C PRO A 51 3.61 -14.52 -3.69
N THR A 52 3.67 -14.59 -2.35
CA THR A 52 3.70 -15.86 -1.63
C THR A 52 2.39 -16.64 -1.80
N ILE A 53 1.24 -15.96 -1.64
CA ILE A 53 -0.08 -16.54 -1.85
C ILE A 53 -0.28 -16.88 -3.31
N THR A 54 0.09 -16.00 -4.25
CA THR A 54 -0.01 -16.28 -5.68
C THR A 54 0.84 -17.48 -6.09
N ALA A 55 2.06 -17.61 -5.54
CA ALA A 55 2.91 -18.78 -5.78
C ALA A 55 2.29 -20.06 -5.20
N GLN A 56 1.76 -20.03 -3.98
CA GLN A 56 1.08 -21.20 -3.40
C GLN A 56 -0.17 -21.59 -4.18
N LEU A 57 -1.00 -20.64 -4.61
CA LEU A 57 -2.17 -20.92 -5.43
C LEU A 57 -1.76 -21.46 -6.81
N GLY A 58 -0.72 -20.89 -7.43
CA GLY A 58 -0.19 -21.37 -8.71
C GLY A 58 0.37 -22.79 -8.63
N LEU A 59 1.06 -23.15 -7.54
CA LEU A 59 1.56 -24.50 -7.30
C LEU A 59 0.45 -25.52 -7.00
N ASN A 60 -0.70 -25.08 -6.48
CA ASN A 60 -1.84 -25.95 -6.22
C ASN A 60 -2.79 -26.10 -7.42
N LEU A 61 -2.62 -25.28 -8.46
CA LEU A 61 -3.39 -25.33 -9.72
C LEU A 61 -2.65 -26.05 -10.85
N ALA A 62 -1.36 -26.36 -10.66
CA ALA A 62 -0.50 -27.09 -11.59
C ALA A 62 -0.54 -28.59 -11.30
#